data_AF-Q8ZWZ9-F1
#
_entry.id   AF-Q8ZWZ9-F1
#
_cell.length_a   1.000
_cell.length_b   1.000
_cell.length_c   1.000
_cell.angle_alpha   90.00
_cell.angle_beta   90.00
_cell.angle_gamma   90.00
#
_symmetry.space_group_name_H-M   'P 1'
#
loop_
_entity.id
_entity.type
_entity.pdbx_description
1 polymer ?
#
loop_
_entity_poly.entity_id
_entity_poly.type
_entity_poly.pdbx_seq_one_letter_code
_entity_poly.pdbx_strand_id
1 'polypeptide(L)' 'MSKEREKMVLISFHVPRSYVEVLDELVRMGVYPSRSEAIRAALRELLGKYKPDGI' A
#
# COMPACT_ATOMS: atom_id res chain seq x y z
N MET A 1 9.34 -3.54 24.28
CA MET A 1 8.43 -4.50 23.63
C MET A 1 8.72 -4.46 22.13
N SER A 2 9.49 -5.42 21.63
CA SER A 2 9.65 -5.63 20.18
C SER A 2 8.26 -5.87 19.61
N LYS A 3 7.70 -4.88 18.91
CA LYS A 3 6.43 -5.04 18.20
C LYS A 3 6.68 -6.17 17.20
N GLU A 4 6.17 -7.37 17.53
CA GLU A 4 6.19 -8.52 16.64
C GLU A 4 5.73 -8.01 15.28
N ARG A 5 6.54 -8.25 14.23
CA ARG A 5 6.24 -7.72 12.91
C ARG A 5 4.86 -8.20 12.53
N GLU A 6 3.92 -7.26 12.50
CA GLU A 6 2.52 -7.54 12.23
C GLU A 6 2.45 -8.33 10.93
N LYS A 7 1.79 -9.48 10.98
CA LYS A 7 1.82 -10.44 9.88
C LYS A 7 1.16 -9.81 8.65
N MET A 8 1.92 -9.71 7.56
CA MET A 8 1.40 -9.26 6.28
C MET A 8 0.36 -10.26 5.75
N VAL A 9 -0.83 -9.75 5.40
CA VAL A 9 -1.92 -10.55 4.81
C VAL A 9 -2.00 -10.27 3.31
N LEU A 10 -2.11 -11.33 2.50
CA LEU A 10 -2.35 -11.22 1.06
C LEU A 10 -3.80 -10.82 0.81
N ILE A 11 -4.00 -9.74 0.08
CA ILE A 11 -5.32 -9.26 -0.34
C ILE A 11 -5.36 -9.15 -1.87
N SER A 12 -6.51 -9.44 -2.48
CA SER A 12 -6.77 -9.25 -3.90
C SER A 12 -7.99 -8.34 -4.11
N PHE A 13 -7.91 -7.45 -5.09
CA PHE A 13 -8.99 -6.54 -5.45
C PHE A 13 -8.88 -6.14 -6.93
N HIS A 14 -9.98 -5.65 -7.50
CA HIS A 14 -10.02 -5.18 -8.89
C HIS A 14 -9.82 -3.66 -8.94
N VAL A 15 -9.07 -3.19 -9.94
CA VAL A 15 -8.87 -1.77 -10.25
C VAL A 15 -8.86 -1.56 -11.76
N PRO A 16 -9.11 -0.33 -12.24
CA PRO A 16 -8.86 0.03 -13.63
C PRO A 16 -7.42 -0.30 -14.04
N ARG A 17 -7.24 -0.82 -15.25
CA ARG A 17 -5.92 -1.16 -15.80
C ARG A 17 -4.94 0.02 -15.78
N SER A 18 -5.43 1.22 -16.08
CA SER A 18 -4.64 2.45 -16.06
C SER A 18 -3.97 2.71 -14.71
N TYR A 19 -4.57 2.30 -13.60
CA TYR A 19 -3.96 2.48 -12.27
C TYR A 19 -2.78 1.55 -12.06
N VAL A 20 -2.88 0.31 -12.56
CA VAL A 20 -1.78 -0.65 -12.51
C VAL A 20 -0.60 -0.16 -13.35
N GLU A 21 -0.88 0.39 -14.52
CA GLU A 21 0.15 0.95 -15.42
C GLU A 21 0.88 2.15 -14.79
N VAL A 22 0.16 3.03 -14.11
CA VAL A 22 0.79 4.13 -13.35
C VAL A 22 1.63 3.60 -12.19
N LEU A 23 1.15 2.59 -11.45
CA LEU A 23 1.92 1.96 -10.37
C LEU A 23 3.20 1.30 -10.91
N ASP A 24 3.14 0.68 -12.10
CA ASP A 24 4.30 0.12 -12.78
C ASP A 24 5.34 1.17 -13.13
N GLU A 25 4.89 2.31 -13.65
CA GLU A 25 5.77 3.41 -13.98
C GLU A 25 6.48 3.96 -12.73
N LEU A 26 5.75 4.12 -11.62
CA LEU A 26 6.34 4.56 -10.36
C LEU A 26 7.42 3.60 -9.84
N VAL A 27 7.22 2.29 -10.03
CA VAL A 27 8.23 1.28 -9.69
C VAL A 27 9.42 1.35 -10.65
N ARG A 28 9.16 1.48 -11.95
CA ARG A 28 10.21 1.60 -12.99
C ARG A 28 11.09 2.82 -12.77
N MET A 29 10.51 3.94 -12.33
CA MET A 29 11.21 5.17 -11.97
C MET A 29 11.98 5.07 -10.65
N GLY A 30 11.83 3.97 -9.89
CA GLY A 30 12.48 3.77 -8.59
C GLY A 30 11.84 4.55 -7.45
N VAL A 31 10.64 5.13 -7.64
CA VAL A 31 9.91 5.87 -6.60
C VAL A 31 9.46 4.93 -5.49
N TYR A 32 9.03 3.72 -5.86
CA TYR A 32 8.69 2.65 -4.92
C TYR A 32 9.37 1.34 -5.32
N PRO A 33 9.76 0.49 -4.35
CA PRO A 33 10.43 -0.77 -4.63
C PRO A 33 9.49 -1.83 -5.24
N SER A 34 8.17 -1.67 -5.09
CA SER A 34 7.16 -2.56 -5.66
C SER A 34 5.79 -1.89 -5.69
N ARG A 35 4.87 -2.42 -6.53
CA ARG A 35 3.47 -1.99 -6.54
C ARG A 35 2.84 -2.12 -5.15
N SER A 36 3.17 -3.20 -4.45
CA SER A 36 2.66 -3.45 -3.10
C SER A 36 3.13 -2.40 -2.09
N GLU A 37 4.36 -1.89 -2.21
CA GLU A 37 4.84 -0.82 -1.32
C GLU A 37 4.20 0.52 -1.64
N ALA A 38 4.00 0.83 -2.93
CA ALA A 38 3.25 2.01 -3.35
C ALA A 38 1.82 2.01 -2.78
N ILE A 39 1.12 0.87 -2.90
CA ILE A 39 -0.23 0.70 -2.33
C ILE A 39 -0.21 0.80 -0.81
N ARG A 40 0.79 0.21 -0.12
CA ARG A 40 0.92 0.34 1.33
C ARG A 40 1.15 1.77 1.77
N ALA A 41 1.93 2.56 1.03
CA ALA A 41 2.14 3.97 1.33
C ALA A 41 0.81 4.75 1.27
N ALA A 42 0.04 4.55 0.20
CA ALA A 42 -1.29 5.15 0.05
C ALA A 42 -2.25 4.71 1.17
N LEU A 43 -2.26 3.43 1.54
CA LEU A 43 -3.07 2.91 2.64
C LEU A 43 -2.66 3.51 4.00
N ARG A 44 -1.35 3.65 4.28
CA ARG A 44 -0.88 4.27 5.52
C ARG A 44 -1.32 5.73 5.62
N GLU A 45 -1.26 6.48 4.53
CA GLU A 45 -1.74 7.86 4.49
C GLU A 45 -3.26 7.94 4.73
N LEU A 46 -4.02 7.11 4.03
CA LEU A 46 -5.48 7.04 4.18
C LEU A 46 -5.88 6.67 5.61
N LEU A 47 -5.27 5.61 6.18
CA LEU A 47 -5.56 5.17 7.54
C LEU A 47 -5.10 6.21 8.56
N GLY A 48 -3.93 6.85 8.38
CA GLY A 48 -3.49 7.94 9.25
C GLY A 48 -4.51 9.09 9.33
N LYS A 49 -5.26 9.33 8.24
CA LYS A 49 -6.29 10.37 8.16
C LYS A 49 -7.64 9.95 8.75
N TYR A 50 -8.03 8.69 8.60
CA TYR A 50 -9.40 8.23 8.89
C TYR A 50 -9.49 7.10 9.92
N LYS A 51 -8.38 6.75 10.58
CA LYS A 51 -8.37 5.67 11.57
C LYS A 51 -9.43 5.95 12.64
N PRO A 52 -10.45 5.09 12.78
CA PRO A 52 -11.43 5.22 13.85
C PRO A 52 -10.78 4.92 15.20
N ASP A 53 -11.24 5.59 16.25
CA ASP A 53 -10.88 5.21 17.61
C ASP A 53 -11.37 3.78 17.90
N GLY A 54 -10.50 2.95 18.48
CA GLY A 54 -10.83 1.59 18.90
C GLY A 54 -10.51 0.46 17.92
N ILE A 55 -9.78 0.73 16.82
CA ILE A 55 -9.19 -0.28 15.92
C ILE A 55 -7.65 -0.26 16.02
#